data_AF-A0A1X7RXR2-F1
#
_entry.id   AF-A0A1X7RXR2-F1
#
_cell.length_a   1.000
_cell.length_b   1.000
_cell.length_c   1.000
_cell.angle_alpha   90.00
_cell.angle_beta   90.00
_cell.angle_gamma   90.00
#
_symmetry.space_group_name_H-M   'P 1'
#
loop_
_entity.id
_entity.type
_entity.pdbx_description
1 polymer ?
#
loop_
_entity_poly.entity_id
_entity_poly.type
_entity_poly.pdbx_seq_one_letter_code
_entity_poly.pdbx_strand_id
1 'polypeptide(L)'
;MNGVAIYRRPAASKFRETENSGEVVMLYFQKPPRCRNLRAASIESFTNIIQTSTQPTHITANMEVLLGITGKDFTIIAASKAAMRGATILKASDDKTRTLNTHTLMAFSGEAGDTVQFAEYVQANVQLYSMRNSNHLTPYETASFIRSELAKSLRSRNPYNVNLLLGGYDTIADKPQLFWIDYLASCAPLPYAAHGYAQYYCLSTLDKHHHPDITFEQGMKILRMCTDELKRRMPVDFKGVLVKVITKDGVREEPYPDNFNVITP
;
A
#
# COMPACT_ATOMS: atom_id res chain seq x y z
N MET A 1 -16.19 -30.47 47.67
CA MET A 1 -14.91 -31.22 47.70
C MET A 1 -14.27 -31.10 46.32
N ASN A 2 -12.94 -31.04 46.28
CA ASN A 2 -12.04 -30.86 45.12
C ASN A 2 -11.67 -29.40 44.79
N GLY A 3 -10.82 -28.84 45.64
CA GLY A 3 -9.86 -27.81 45.27
C GLY A 3 -8.45 -28.37 45.50
N VAL A 4 -7.65 -28.46 44.45
CA VAL A 4 -6.22 -28.80 44.54
C VAL A 4 -5.41 -27.57 44.16
N ALA A 5 -4.56 -27.19 45.11
CA ALA A 5 -3.68 -26.04 45.08
C ALA A 5 -2.51 -26.24 44.12
N ILE A 6 -2.13 -25.17 43.40
CA ILE A 6 -0.86 -25.10 42.69
C ILE A 6 0.17 -24.38 43.56
N TYR A 7 1.33 -25.02 43.63
CA TYR A 7 2.43 -24.89 44.57
C TYR A 7 3.36 -23.72 44.21
N ARG A 8 3.74 -22.92 45.22
CA ARG A 8 4.86 -21.96 45.20
C ARG A 8 6.20 -22.69 45.10
N ARG A 9 7.27 -22.05 44.56
CA ARG A 9 8.62 -21.98 45.17
C ARG A 9 9.55 -20.98 44.45
N PRO A 10 10.66 -20.53 45.09
CA PRO A 10 11.12 -19.14 45.07
C PRO A 10 12.61 -18.94 44.63
N ALA A 11 13.07 -17.70 44.81
CA ALA A 11 14.34 -17.03 44.44
C ALA A 11 15.70 -17.64 44.88
N ALA A 12 16.81 -17.19 44.22
CA ALA A 12 18.09 -16.69 44.80
C ALA A 12 19.21 -16.58 43.71
N SER A 13 19.87 -15.41 43.50
CA SER A 13 21.26 -14.99 43.89
C SER A 13 22.42 -15.85 43.31
N LYS A 14 23.49 -15.36 42.66
CA LYS A 14 24.64 -14.51 43.09
C LYS A 14 25.67 -14.43 41.92
N PHE A 15 26.49 -13.36 41.81
CA PHE A 15 27.97 -13.43 41.63
C PHE A 15 28.62 -12.03 41.76
N ARG A 16 29.86 -11.95 42.25
CA ARG A 16 30.61 -10.76 42.73
C ARG A 16 32.02 -10.70 42.11
N GLU A 17 32.68 -9.54 42.26
CA GLU A 17 34.15 -9.22 42.16
C GLU A 17 34.81 -9.12 40.76
N THR A 18 35.75 -8.21 40.42
CA THR A 18 36.52 -7.14 41.11
C THR A 18 37.18 -6.17 40.07
N GLU A 19 37.33 -4.90 40.46
CA GLU A 19 38.40 -3.88 40.23
C GLU A 19 39.07 -3.55 38.86
N ASN A 20 39.11 -2.23 38.62
CA ASN A 20 40.21 -1.34 38.17
C ASN A 20 40.28 -0.71 36.77
N SER A 21 40.17 0.64 36.81
CA SER A 21 40.92 1.70 36.10
C SER A 21 40.47 2.19 34.71
N GLY A 22 40.08 3.48 34.67
CA GLY A 22 40.15 4.36 33.49
C GLY A 22 38.82 4.95 33.00
N GLU A 23 38.50 6.19 33.40
CA GLU A 23 37.29 6.97 33.09
C GLU A 23 37.03 7.24 31.59
N VAL A 24 35.75 7.26 31.17
CA VAL A 24 35.12 8.41 30.45
C VAL A 24 33.63 8.52 30.85
N VAL A 25 33.23 9.77 31.11
CA VAL A 25 32.03 10.31 31.75
C VAL A 25 30.70 10.02 31.03
N MET A 26 29.68 9.55 31.77
CA MET A 26 28.26 9.55 31.37
C MET A 26 27.42 10.15 32.52
N LEU A 27 27.07 11.44 32.41
CA LEU A 27 26.22 12.13 33.38
C LEU A 27 24.75 11.74 33.16
N TYR A 28 24.25 10.85 34.02
CA TYR A 28 22.82 10.63 34.23
C TYR A 28 22.24 11.77 35.08
N PHE A 29 21.24 12.49 34.55
CA PHE A 29 20.46 13.44 35.32
C PHE A 29 19.53 12.72 36.32
N GLN A 30 19.54 13.27 37.53
CA GLN A 30 19.10 12.70 38.81
C GLN A 30 17.58 12.84 39.03
N LYS A 31 16.91 11.78 39.52
CA LYS A 31 15.51 11.83 40.00
C LYS A 31 15.42 12.54 41.37
N PRO A 32 14.46 13.45 41.62
CA PRO A 32 14.16 13.94 42.96
C PRO A 32 13.24 13.00 43.77
N PRO A 33 13.25 13.08 45.11
CA PRO A 33 12.73 12.05 46.01
C PRO A 33 11.21 12.15 46.31
N ARG A 34 10.66 11.03 46.80
CA ARG A 34 9.26 10.84 47.22
C ARG A 34 8.88 11.71 48.42
N CYS A 35 7.79 12.47 48.31
CA CYS A 35 6.96 12.89 49.44
C CYS A 35 5.72 11.98 49.54
N ARG A 36 5.45 11.49 50.76
CA ARG A 36 4.31 10.65 51.14
C ARG A 36 3.23 11.54 51.77
N ASN A 37 1.96 11.23 51.46
CA ASN A 37 0.72 11.59 52.15
C ASN A 37 0.22 13.05 52.04
N LEU A 38 -0.56 13.31 50.98
CA LEU A 38 -1.74 14.18 51.05
C LEU A 38 -2.93 13.45 50.43
N ARG A 39 -4.07 13.59 51.10
CA ARG A 39 -5.30 12.81 50.92
C ARG A 39 -5.91 13.00 49.52
N ALA A 40 -6.54 11.93 49.05
CA ALA A 40 -7.33 11.85 47.84
C ALA A 40 -8.44 12.91 47.77
N ALA A 41 -8.45 13.69 46.69
CA ALA A 41 -9.64 14.29 46.10
C ALA A 41 -9.33 14.74 44.66
N SER A 42 -10.16 14.28 43.71
CA SER A 42 -10.51 14.94 42.44
C SER A 42 -9.53 15.05 41.26
N ILE A 43 -8.77 14.01 40.88
CA ILE A 43 -8.06 13.98 39.56
C ILE A 43 -8.43 12.78 38.67
N GLU A 44 -9.22 11.81 39.15
CA GLU A 44 -9.64 10.66 38.31
C GLU A 44 -10.71 10.99 37.27
N SER A 45 -11.24 12.22 37.26
CA SER A 45 -12.31 12.65 36.34
C SER A 45 -11.79 13.15 34.99
N PHE A 46 -10.53 13.58 34.89
CA PHE A 46 -10.01 14.25 33.69
C PHE A 46 -9.17 13.36 32.77
N THR A 47 -8.58 12.28 33.29
CA THR A 47 -7.80 11.32 32.47
C THR A 47 -8.66 10.30 31.73
N ASN A 48 -9.93 10.13 32.12
CA ASN A 48 -10.87 9.22 31.44
C ASN A 48 -11.61 9.83 30.25
N ILE A 49 -11.46 11.14 30.00
CA ILE A 49 -12.17 11.85 28.90
C ILE A 49 -11.39 11.77 27.58
N ILE A 50 -10.07 11.53 27.61
CA ILE A 50 -9.26 11.46 26.37
C ILE A 50 -9.32 10.06 25.72
N GLN A 51 -9.83 9.05 26.42
CA GLN A 51 -9.82 7.65 25.94
C GLN A 51 -11.10 7.19 25.23
N THR A 52 -11.97 8.12 24.82
CA THR A 52 -13.25 7.79 24.15
C THR A 52 -13.49 8.67 22.92
N SER A 53 -12.74 8.46 21.83
CA SER A 53 -13.24 8.70 20.46
C SER A 53 -12.29 8.29 19.31
N THR A 54 -11.21 7.53 19.53
CA THR A 54 -10.59 6.82 18.39
C THR A 54 -11.46 5.62 18.04
N GLN A 55 -12.64 5.90 17.48
CA GLN A 55 -13.26 4.96 16.56
C GLN A 55 -12.15 4.54 15.60
N PRO A 56 -11.94 3.24 15.33
CA PRO A 56 -11.12 2.85 14.19
C PRO A 56 -11.70 3.64 13.04
N THR A 57 -10.91 4.55 12.44
CA THR A 57 -11.37 5.39 11.35
C THR A 57 -12.11 4.47 10.41
N HIS A 58 -13.43 4.72 10.28
CA HIS A 58 -14.32 4.01 9.38
C HIS A 58 -13.50 3.64 8.16
N ILE A 59 -13.51 2.37 7.73
CA ILE A 59 -12.84 1.94 6.50
C ILE A 59 -13.29 2.92 5.42
N THR A 60 -12.46 3.94 5.17
CA THR A 60 -12.86 5.08 4.36
C THR A 60 -12.91 4.47 2.98
N ALA A 61 -14.10 4.38 2.40
CA ALA A 61 -14.26 3.80 1.09
C ALA A 61 -13.53 4.73 0.11
N ASN A 62 -12.26 4.42 -0.17
CA ASN A 62 -11.40 5.27 -0.95
C ASN A 62 -11.93 5.30 -2.37
N MET A 63 -12.30 6.49 -2.83
CA MET A 63 -12.92 6.74 -4.14
C MET A 63 -11.87 6.75 -5.27
N GLU A 64 -10.78 6.02 -5.07
CA GLU A 64 -9.65 5.96 -5.98
C GLU A 64 -9.90 4.92 -7.07
N VAL A 65 -9.35 5.20 -8.25
CA VAL A 65 -9.44 4.34 -9.43
C VAL A 65 -8.02 3.91 -9.78
N LEU A 66 -7.80 2.59 -9.76
CA LEU A 66 -6.64 1.92 -10.34
C LEU A 66 -7.13 0.81 -11.26
N LEU A 67 -6.52 0.73 -12.44
CA LEU A 67 -6.81 -0.28 -13.46
C LEU A 67 -5.49 -0.85 -13.98
N GLY A 68 -5.47 -2.15 -14.22
CA GLY A 68 -4.33 -2.86 -14.80
C GLY A 68 -4.82 -3.82 -15.88
N ILE A 69 -4.14 -3.80 -17.01
CA ILE A 69 -4.46 -4.65 -18.16
C ILE A 69 -3.16 -5.22 -18.70
N THR A 70 -3.10 -6.53 -18.80
CA THR A 70 -1.96 -7.26 -19.37
C THR A 70 -2.29 -7.65 -20.81
N GLY A 71 -1.37 -7.43 -21.75
CA GLY A 71 -1.49 -7.85 -23.14
C GLY A 71 -0.45 -8.89 -23.51
N LYS A 72 -0.15 -8.99 -24.81
CA LYS A 72 0.85 -9.93 -25.32
C LYS A 72 2.27 -9.61 -24.85
N ASP A 73 2.67 -8.35 -25.00
CA ASP A 73 4.04 -7.84 -24.79
C ASP A 73 4.08 -6.57 -23.93
N PHE A 74 2.96 -6.21 -23.31
CA PHE A 74 2.83 -5.00 -22.50
C PHE A 74 1.94 -5.20 -21.28
N THR A 75 2.17 -4.37 -20.26
CA THR A 75 1.28 -4.19 -19.12
C THR A 75 0.90 -2.72 -19.02
N ILE A 76 -0.40 -2.41 -19.05
CA ILE A 76 -0.92 -1.05 -18.86
C ILE A 76 -1.35 -0.91 -17.40
N ILE A 77 -0.93 0.17 -16.76
CA ILE A 77 -1.39 0.60 -15.45
C ILE A 77 -1.98 2.00 -15.61
N ALA A 78 -3.24 2.17 -15.22
CA ALA A 78 -3.92 3.45 -15.22
C ALA A 78 -4.35 3.82 -13.80
N ALA A 79 -4.01 5.03 -13.37
CA ALA A 79 -4.32 5.55 -12.04
C ALA A 79 -5.04 6.90 -12.13
N SER A 80 -6.04 7.13 -11.28
CA SER A 80 -6.71 8.43 -11.15
C SER A 80 -5.75 9.56 -10.77
N LYS A 81 -5.95 10.75 -11.35
CA LYS A 81 -5.17 11.96 -11.04
C LYS A 81 -5.70 12.76 -9.85
N ALA A 82 -6.98 12.60 -9.50
CA ALA A 82 -7.55 13.32 -8.36
C ALA A 82 -7.06 12.76 -7.02
N ALA A 83 -6.42 13.58 -6.19
CA ALA A 83 -6.25 13.32 -4.78
C ALA A 83 -7.47 13.88 -4.04
N MET A 84 -8.18 13.02 -3.32
CA MET A 84 -9.49 13.34 -2.76
C MET A 84 -9.51 13.16 -1.25
N ARG A 85 -10.29 14.01 -0.57
CA ARG A 85 -10.61 13.84 0.86
C ARG A 85 -12.09 14.06 1.06
N GLY A 86 -12.82 12.98 1.33
CA GLY A 86 -14.28 12.99 1.26
C GLY A 86 -14.76 13.31 -0.16
N ALA A 87 -15.69 14.26 -0.29
CA ALA A 87 -16.19 14.72 -1.59
C ALA A 87 -15.30 15.80 -2.25
N THR A 88 -14.27 16.29 -1.56
CA THR A 88 -13.45 17.42 -2.03
C THR A 88 -12.19 16.94 -2.74
N ILE A 89 -11.89 17.54 -3.88
CA ILE A 89 -10.65 17.29 -4.64
C ILE A 89 -9.58 18.28 -4.14
N LEU A 90 -8.51 17.74 -3.55
CA LEU A 90 -7.40 18.53 -3.03
C LEU A 90 -6.38 18.86 -4.12
N LYS A 91 -6.14 17.91 -5.04
CA LYS A 91 -5.20 18.04 -6.15
C LYS A 91 -5.73 17.30 -7.36
N ALA A 92 -5.63 17.90 -8.54
CA ALA A 92 -6.15 17.33 -9.79
C ALA A 92 -5.09 16.60 -10.64
N SER A 93 -3.82 16.65 -10.24
CA SER A 93 -2.66 16.17 -10.99
C SER A 93 -1.72 15.31 -10.14
N ASP A 94 -2.30 14.42 -9.33
CA ASP A 94 -1.53 13.55 -8.45
C ASP A 94 -1.11 12.24 -9.13
N ASP A 95 0.14 11.83 -8.95
CA ASP A 95 0.66 10.57 -9.48
C ASP A 95 0.70 9.49 -8.38
N LYS A 96 -0.26 8.57 -8.46
CA LYS A 96 -0.41 7.42 -7.53
C LYS A 96 0.38 6.19 -7.96
N THR A 97 1.43 6.39 -8.75
CA THR A 97 2.31 5.32 -9.20
C THR A 97 3.76 5.61 -8.80
N ARG A 98 4.53 4.57 -8.52
CA ARG A 98 5.99 4.63 -8.31
C ARG A 98 6.68 3.56 -9.16
N THR A 99 7.72 3.98 -9.87
CA THR A 99 8.60 3.07 -10.61
C THR A 99 9.56 2.42 -9.62
N LEU A 100 9.50 1.10 -9.50
CA LEU A 100 10.35 0.33 -8.59
C LEU A 100 11.67 -0.02 -9.26
N ASN A 101 11.60 -0.53 -10.49
CA ASN A 101 12.71 -0.92 -11.36
C ASN A 101 12.43 -0.48 -12.80
N THR A 102 13.40 -0.65 -13.72
CA THR A 102 13.24 -0.33 -15.15
C THR A 102 12.03 -0.99 -15.80
N HIS A 103 11.64 -2.19 -15.35
CA HIS A 103 10.56 -3.00 -15.92
C HIS A 103 9.42 -3.28 -14.92
N THR A 104 9.37 -2.57 -13.78
CA THR A 104 8.37 -2.82 -12.72
C THR A 104 7.82 -1.50 -12.19
N LEU A 105 6.49 -1.37 -12.21
CA LEU A 105 5.75 -0.22 -11.72
C LEU A 105 4.71 -0.68 -10.70
N MET A 106 4.57 0.10 -9.63
CA MET A 106 3.55 -0.11 -8.62
C MET A 106 2.60 1.08 -8.60
N ALA A 107 1.29 0.80 -8.68
CA ALA A 107 0.26 1.76 -8.33
C ALA A 107 -0.29 1.44 -6.94
N PHE A 108 -0.66 2.47 -6.19
CA PHE A 108 -1.14 2.34 -4.83
C PHE A 108 -2.41 3.14 -4.63
N SER A 109 -3.28 2.62 -3.77
CA SER A 109 -4.52 3.23 -3.33
C SER A 109 -4.77 2.86 -1.88
N GLY A 110 -5.49 3.68 -1.12
CA GLY A 110 -5.59 3.46 0.33
C GLY A 110 -5.60 4.74 1.14
N GLU A 111 -5.34 4.60 2.44
CA GLU A 111 -5.16 5.76 3.32
C GLU A 111 -3.94 6.56 2.85
N ALA A 112 -4.09 7.88 2.65
CA ALA A 112 -3.06 8.70 2.02
C ALA A 112 -1.73 8.71 2.80
N GLY A 113 -1.78 8.58 4.13
CA GLY A 113 -0.57 8.47 4.95
C GLY A 113 0.14 7.13 4.80
N ASP A 114 -0.60 6.03 4.78
CA ASP A 114 -0.02 4.69 4.68
C ASP A 114 0.53 4.41 3.28
N THR A 115 -0.21 4.83 2.25
CA THR A 115 0.12 4.54 0.85
C THR A 115 1.45 5.13 0.42
N VAL A 116 1.69 6.42 0.70
CA VAL A 116 2.96 7.09 0.34
C VAL A 116 4.12 6.48 1.11
N GLN A 117 3.97 6.30 2.42
CA GLN A 117 5.01 5.71 3.28
C GLN A 117 5.38 4.29 2.84
N PHE A 118 4.36 3.47 2.57
CA PHE A 118 4.58 2.09 2.14
C PHE A 118 5.20 2.04 0.74
N ALA A 119 4.75 2.90 -0.18
CA ALA A 119 5.29 2.94 -1.53
C ALA A 119 6.78 3.32 -1.56
N GLU A 120 7.17 4.33 -0.79
CA GLU A 120 8.57 4.76 -0.66
C GLU A 120 9.43 3.69 0.03
N TYR A 121 8.89 3.05 1.07
CA TYR A 121 9.56 1.92 1.73
C TYR A 121 9.86 0.78 0.76
N VAL A 122 8.89 0.37 -0.05
CA VAL A 122 9.08 -0.69 -1.05
C VAL A 122 10.09 -0.26 -2.11
N GLN A 123 9.97 0.97 -2.63
CA GLN A 123 10.87 1.50 -3.66
C GLN A 123 12.32 1.52 -3.18
N ALA A 124 12.58 2.03 -1.97
CA ALA A 124 13.92 2.09 -1.41
C ALA A 124 14.53 0.68 -1.22
N ASN A 125 13.76 -0.29 -0.74
CA ASN A 125 14.25 -1.65 -0.53
C ASN A 125 14.55 -2.39 -1.85
N VAL A 126 13.69 -2.22 -2.86
CA VAL A 126 13.89 -2.82 -4.19
C VAL A 126 15.14 -2.24 -4.88
N GLN A 127 15.34 -0.93 -4.78
CA GLN A 127 16.55 -0.27 -5.29
C GLN A 127 17.80 -0.72 -4.53
N LEU A 128 17.74 -0.78 -3.21
CA LEU A 128 18.84 -1.27 -2.38
C LEU A 128 19.22 -2.72 -2.71
N TYR A 129 18.23 -3.58 -2.96
CA TYR A 129 18.47 -4.95 -3.40
C TYR A 129 19.24 -4.98 -4.72
N SER A 130 18.82 -4.14 -5.68
CA SER A 130 19.44 -4.07 -7.01
C SER A 130 20.90 -3.59 -6.93
N MET A 131 21.20 -2.63 -6.04
CA MET A 131 22.57 -2.16 -5.79
C MET A 131 23.44 -3.22 -5.12
N ARG A 132 22.90 -4.02 -4.19
CA ARG A 132 23.66 -5.04 -3.44
C ARG A 132 23.96 -6.28 -4.27
N ASN A 133 23.02 -6.72 -5.09
CA ASN A 133 23.10 -8.00 -5.81
C ASN A 133 23.45 -7.84 -7.29
N SER A 134 23.62 -6.60 -7.77
CA SER A 134 23.86 -6.27 -9.19
C SER A 134 22.82 -6.86 -10.16
N ASN A 135 21.65 -7.26 -9.64
CA ASN A 135 20.56 -7.84 -10.41
C ASN A 135 19.23 -7.25 -9.96
N HIS A 136 18.30 -7.10 -10.89
CA HIS A 136 16.99 -6.52 -10.63
C HIS A 136 16.01 -7.62 -10.22
N LEU A 137 15.15 -7.31 -9.25
CA LEU A 137 14.05 -8.19 -8.87
C LEU A 137 13.04 -8.31 -10.00
N THR A 138 12.63 -9.53 -10.30
CA THR A 138 11.52 -9.81 -11.22
C THR A 138 10.20 -9.29 -10.62
N PRO A 139 9.16 -9.06 -11.45
CA PRO A 139 7.85 -8.64 -10.96
C PRO A 139 7.26 -9.62 -9.92
N TYR A 140 7.44 -10.92 -10.15
CA TYR A 140 6.99 -11.97 -9.22
C TYR A 140 7.70 -11.91 -7.85
N GLU A 141 9.03 -11.77 -7.83
CA GLU A 141 9.80 -11.66 -6.59
C GLU A 141 9.42 -10.38 -5.82
N THR A 142 9.23 -9.29 -6.55
CA THR A 142 8.77 -8.01 -6.00
C THR A 142 7.38 -8.15 -5.37
N ALA A 143 6.44 -8.84 -6.04
CA ALA A 143 5.11 -9.11 -5.50
C ALA A 143 5.17 -9.94 -4.21
N SER A 144 6.03 -10.97 -4.19
CA SER A 144 6.21 -11.82 -3.01
C SER A 144 6.82 -11.07 -1.83
N PHE A 145 7.77 -10.17 -2.09
CA PHE A 145 8.35 -9.27 -1.09
C PHE A 145 7.28 -8.34 -0.50
N ILE A 146 6.54 -7.61 -1.35
CA ILE A 146 5.46 -6.70 -0.93
C ILE A 146 4.43 -7.43 -0.07
N ARG A 147 3.96 -8.59 -0.53
CA ARG A 147 3.01 -9.44 0.20
C ARG A 147 3.54 -9.83 1.57
N SER A 148 4.82 -10.18 1.66
CA SER A 148 5.45 -10.59 2.91
C SER A 148 5.52 -9.42 3.91
N GLU A 149 5.83 -8.22 3.45
CA GLU A 149 5.86 -7.01 4.30
C GLU A 149 4.46 -6.61 4.78
N LEU A 150 3.45 -6.66 3.90
CA LEU A 150 2.05 -6.46 4.30
C LEU A 150 1.59 -7.50 5.32
N ALA A 151 1.92 -8.78 5.11
CA ALA A 151 1.56 -9.84 6.04
C ALA A 151 2.25 -9.69 7.41
N LYS A 152 3.48 -9.16 7.46
CA LYS A 152 4.15 -8.82 8.72
C LYS A 152 3.46 -7.65 9.42
N SER A 153 3.14 -6.59 8.69
CA SER A 153 2.43 -5.41 9.22
C SER A 153 1.04 -5.77 9.76
N LEU A 154 0.30 -6.66 9.09
CA LEU A 154 -1.00 -7.11 9.56
C LEU A 154 -0.96 -7.75 10.97
N ARG A 155 0.20 -8.32 11.35
CA ARG A 155 0.42 -8.94 12.67
C ARG A 155 1.02 -8.00 13.71
N SER A 156 1.48 -6.81 13.34
CA SER A 156 2.28 -5.92 14.20
C SER A 156 1.46 -4.89 15.00
N ARG A 157 0.13 -5.07 15.10
CA ARG A 157 -0.84 -4.11 15.69
C ARG A 157 -0.97 -2.77 14.95
N ASN A 158 -0.18 -2.52 13.91
CA ASN A 158 -0.29 -1.35 13.04
C ASN A 158 -0.35 -1.79 11.56
N PRO A 159 -1.52 -2.24 11.07
CA PRO A 159 -1.69 -2.70 9.69
C PRO A 159 -1.68 -1.53 8.71
N TYR A 160 -0.95 -1.67 7.59
CA TYR A 160 -1.07 -0.74 6.46
C TYR A 160 -2.40 -0.94 5.73
N ASN A 161 -3.17 0.14 5.55
CA ASN A 161 -4.38 0.12 4.75
C ASN A 161 -4.08 0.55 3.30
N VAL A 162 -3.42 -0.34 2.56
CA VAL A 162 -2.96 -0.09 1.18
C VAL A 162 -3.35 -1.22 0.24
N ASN A 163 -3.85 -0.84 -0.93
CA ASN A 163 -4.19 -1.68 -2.05
C ASN A 163 -3.23 -1.36 -3.18
N LEU A 164 -2.57 -2.39 -3.71
CA LEU A 164 -1.45 -2.24 -4.62
C LEU A 164 -1.69 -3.02 -5.90
N LEU A 165 -1.44 -2.36 -7.01
CA LEU A 165 -1.41 -2.98 -8.31
C LEU A 165 0.02 -2.97 -8.82
N LEU A 166 0.62 -4.14 -8.95
CA LEU A 166 2.00 -4.28 -9.40
C LEU A 166 2.00 -4.77 -10.85
N GLY A 167 2.38 -3.89 -11.77
CA GLY A 167 2.61 -4.24 -13.17
C GLY A 167 4.10 -4.41 -13.42
N GLY A 168 4.46 -5.38 -14.26
CA GLY A 168 5.83 -5.52 -14.71
C GLY A 168 5.96 -6.31 -16.00
N TYR A 169 7.17 -6.30 -16.54
CA TYR A 169 7.58 -7.17 -17.63
C TYR A 169 8.74 -8.05 -17.16
N ASP A 170 8.56 -9.37 -17.22
CA ASP A 170 9.62 -10.32 -16.90
C ASP A 170 10.50 -10.50 -18.14
N THR A 171 11.74 -10.00 -18.07
CA THR A 171 12.71 -10.08 -19.17
C THR A 171 13.29 -11.47 -19.37
N ILE A 172 13.20 -12.35 -18.37
CA ILE A 172 13.71 -13.73 -18.43
C ILE A 172 12.66 -14.63 -19.06
N ALA A 173 11.42 -14.56 -18.56
CA ALA A 173 10.31 -15.33 -19.10
C ALA A 173 9.70 -14.72 -20.38
N ASP A 174 10.11 -13.51 -20.72
CA ASP A 174 9.59 -12.67 -21.83
C ASP A 174 8.05 -12.57 -21.79
N LYS A 175 7.52 -12.28 -20.59
CA LYS A 175 6.08 -12.22 -20.32
C LYS A 175 5.69 -11.01 -19.47
N PRO A 176 4.64 -10.28 -19.86
CA PRO A 176 4.05 -9.28 -19.00
C PRO A 176 3.34 -9.94 -17.81
N GLN A 177 3.49 -9.35 -16.63
CA GLN A 177 2.90 -9.85 -15.39
C GLN A 177 2.19 -8.71 -14.65
N LEU A 178 1.05 -9.03 -14.06
CA LEU A 178 0.25 -8.13 -13.27
C LEU A 178 -0.19 -8.85 -11.99
N PHE A 179 0.07 -8.23 -10.85
CA PHE A 179 -0.29 -8.77 -9.55
C PHE A 179 -1.24 -7.80 -8.84
N TRP A 180 -2.37 -8.35 -8.42
CA TRP A 180 -3.35 -7.69 -7.57
C TRP A 180 -3.04 -8.00 -6.12
N ILE A 181 -2.80 -6.97 -5.31
CA ILE A 181 -2.42 -7.11 -3.90
C ILE A 181 -3.34 -6.26 -3.03
N ASP A 182 -4.01 -6.90 -2.08
CA ASP A 182 -4.98 -6.26 -1.19
C ASP A 182 -4.38 -5.89 0.17
N TYR A 183 -5.05 -5.02 0.91
CA TYR A 183 -4.66 -4.61 2.28
C TYR A 183 -4.57 -5.79 3.26
N LEU A 184 -5.24 -6.91 2.96
CA LEU A 184 -5.13 -8.16 3.71
C LEU A 184 -3.91 -9.03 3.34
N ALA A 185 -2.98 -8.50 2.55
CA ALA A 185 -1.81 -9.22 2.03
C ALA A 185 -2.16 -10.44 1.16
N SER A 186 -3.35 -10.44 0.54
CA SER A 186 -3.67 -11.36 -0.55
C SER A 186 -2.91 -10.92 -1.79
N CYS A 187 -2.40 -11.87 -2.59
CA CYS A 187 -1.68 -11.58 -3.83
C CYS A 187 -2.10 -12.60 -4.87
N ALA A 188 -2.58 -12.12 -6.02
CA ALA A 188 -3.00 -12.96 -7.13
C ALA A 188 -2.41 -12.44 -8.45
N PRO A 189 -1.75 -13.29 -9.26
CA PRO A 189 -1.43 -12.94 -10.64
C PRO A 189 -2.72 -12.96 -11.48
N LEU A 190 -3.02 -11.87 -12.18
CA LEU A 190 -4.24 -11.72 -12.98
C LEU A 190 -3.94 -11.10 -14.35
N PRO A 191 -4.68 -11.45 -15.42
CA PRO A 191 -4.52 -10.85 -16.74
C PRO A 191 -5.10 -9.42 -16.82
N TYR A 192 -5.99 -9.06 -15.90
CA TYR A 192 -6.52 -7.73 -15.70
C TYR A 192 -6.91 -7.60 -14.23
N ALA A 193 -6.84 -6.39 -13.70
CA ALA A 193 -7.19 -6.13 -12.32
C ALA A 193 -7.63 -4.69 -12.13
N ALA A 194 -8.45 -4.47 -11.11
CA ALA A 194 -8.93 -3.16 -10.71
C ALA A 194 -8.93 -3.07 -9.19
N HIS A 195 -8.66 -1.89 -8.65
CA HIS A 195 -8.81 -1.61 -7.23
C HIS A 195 -9.69 -0.38 -6.99
N GLY A 196 -10.15 -0.26 -5.75
CA GLY A 196 -11.05 0.80 -5.31
C GLY A 196 -12.43 0.64 -5.94
N TYR A 197 -13.13 1.75 -6.14
CA TYR A 197 -14.47 1.71 -6.74
C TYR A 197 -14.47 1.26 -8.20
N ALA A 198 -13.32 1.33 -8.87
CA ALA A 198 -13.20 1.00 -10.28
C ALA A 198 -13.59 -0.45 -10.57
N GLN A 199 -13.33 -1.37 -9.63
CA GLN A 199 -13.59 -2.79 -9.79
C GLN A 199 -15.07 -3.10 -10.03
N TYR A 200 -15.99 -2.36 -9.40
CA TYR A 200 -17.43 -2.61 -9.54
C TYR A 200 -17.98 -2.24 -10.92
N TYR A 201 -17.32 -1.32 -11.63
CA TYR A 201 -17.76 -0.84 -12.93
C TYR A 201 -16.97 -1.44 -14.09
N CYS A 202 -15.66 -1.63 -13.91
CA CYS A 202 -14.76 -1.98 -15.00
C CYS A 202 -14.58 -3.50 -15.17
N LEU A 203 -14.75 -4.28 -14.10
CA LEU A 203 -14.42 -5.71 -14.15
C LEU A 203 -15.28 -6.47 -15.17
N SER A 204 -16.56 -6.12 -15.32
CA SER A 204 -17.45 -6.71 -16.33
C SER A 204 -17.04 -6.37 -17.77
N THR A 205 -16.57 -5.14 -18.00
CA THR A 205 -16.05 -4.71 -19.30
C THR A 205 -14.73 -5.40 -19.63
N LEU A 206 -13.85 -5.54 -18.64
CA LEU A 206 -12.58 -6.25 -18.78
C LEU A 206 -12.85 -7.73 -19.08
N ASP A 207 -13.72 -8.39 -18.33
CA ASP A 207 -14.07 -9.81 -18.52
C ASP A 207 -14.62 -10.11 -19.92
N LYS A 208 -15.43 -9.20 -20.47
CA LYS A 208 -16.05 -9.38 -21.80
C LYS A 208 -15.09 -9.15 -22.97
N HIS A 209 -14.15 -8.21 -22.85
CA HIS A 209 -13.35 -7.74 -23.98
C HIS A 209 -11.87 -8.15 -23.92
N HIS A 210 -11.38 -8.55 -22.75
CA HIS A 210 -10.00 -8.96 -22.57
C HIS A 210 -9.72 -10.34 -23.16
N HIS A 211 -8.51 -10.51 -23.69
CA HIS A 211 -7.92 -11.81 -24.00
C HIS A 211 -6.38 -11.71 -23.90
N PRO A 212 -5.66 -12.80 -23.63
CA PRO A 212 -4.20 -12.77 -23.44
C PRO A 212 -3.41 -12.19 -24.62
N ASP A 213 -3.91 -12.35 -25.85
CA ASP A 213 -3.24 -11.94 -27.08
C ASP A 213 -3.65 -10.54 -27.58
N ILE A 214 -4.23 -9.69 -26.72
CA ILE A 214 -4.60 -8.32 -27.11
C ILE A 214 -3.38 -7.51 -27.57
N THR A 215 -3.58 -6.71 -28.61
CA THR A 215 -2.61 -5.69 -29.04
C THR A 215 -2.69 -4.45 -28.17
N PHE A 216 -1.65 -3.62 -28.21
CA PHE A 216 -1.59 -2.37 -27.44
C PHE A 216 -2.80 -1.45 -27.71
N GLU A 217 -3.16 -1.27 -28.99
CA GLU A 217 -4.31 -0.46 -29.40
C GLU A 217 -5.64 -1.01 -28.87
N GLN A 218 -5.79 -2.34 -28.85
CA GLN A 218 -6.98 -2.98 -28.27
C GLN A 218 -7.02 -2.80 -26.76
N GLY A 219 -5.88 -2.94 -26.07
CA GLY A 219 -5.76 -2.66 -24.64
C GLY A 219 -6.16 -1.22 -24.30
N MET A 220 -5.68 -0.24 -25.07
CA MET A 220 -6.06 1.17 -24.91
C MET A 220 -7.54 1.43 -25.21
N LYS A 221 -8.13 0.71 -26.17
CA LYS A 221 -9.57 0.77 -26.44
C LYS A 221 -10.38 0.23 -25.26
N ILE A 222 -9.98 -0.89 -24.67
CA ILE A 222 -10.65 -1.46 -23.48
C ILE A 222 -10.52 -0.49 -22.30
N LEU A 223 -9.36 0.12 -22.12
CA LEU A 223 -9.15 1.14 -21.09
C LEU A 223 -10.10 2.33 -21.28
N ARG A 224 -10.27 2.83 -22.51
CA ARG A 224 -11.24 3.89 -22.85
C ARG A 224 -12.68 3.50 -22.48
N MET A 225 -13.09 2.29 -22.82
CA MET A 225 -14.42 1.79 -22.43
C MET A 225 -14.59 1.76 -20.90
N CYS A 226 -13.55 1.36 -20.16
CA CYS A 226 -13.58 1.35 -18.70
C CYS A 226 -13.69 2.77 -18.12
N THR A 227 -12.90 3.72 -18.63
CA THR A 227 -12.96 5.11 -18.17
C THR A 227 -14.29 5.78 -18.50
N ASP A 228 -14.92 5.44 -19.63
CA ASP A 228 -16.22 5.98 -20.02
C ASP A 228 -17.33 5.50 -19.07
N GLU A 229 -17.30 4.21 -18.69
CA GLU A 229 -18.21 3.65 -17.69
C GLU A 229 -18.02 4.31 -16.32
N LEU A 230 -16.77 4.58 -15.92
CA LEU A 230 -16.47 5.30 -14.68
C LEU A 230 -16.99 6.73 -14.72
N LYS A 231 -16.74 7.47 -15.79
CA LYS A 231 -17.23 8.85 -15.95
C LYS A 231 -18.76 8.93 -15.92
N ARG A 232 -19.46 7.94 -16.48
CA ARG A 232 -20.92 7.92 -16.54
C ARG A 232 -21.58 7.53 -15.21
N ARG A 233 -21.01 6.57 -14.49
CA ARG A 233 -21.70 5.93 -13.33
C ARG A 233 -21.15 6.36 -11.99
N MET A 234 -19.88 6.78 -11.92
CA MET A 234 -19.27 7.15 -10.65
C MET A 234 -19.65 8.60 -10.30
N PRO A 235 -20.21 8.88 -9.11
CA PRO A 235 -20.61 10.24 -8.70
C PRO A 235 -19.41 11.15 -8.37
N VAL A 236 -18.19 10.69 -8.67
CA VAL A 236 -16.92 11.25 -8.23
C VAL A 236 -16.13 11.66 -9.45
N ASP A 237 -15.70 12.91 -9.48
CA ASP A 237 -14.78 13.37 -10.51
C ASP A 237 -13.33 13.03 -10.13
N PHE A 238 -12.74 12.11 -10.89
CA PHE A 238 -11.37 11.63 -10.69
C PHE A 238 -10.33 12.40 -11.52
N LYS A 239 -10.72 13.48 -12.21
CA LYS A 239 -9.86 14.38 -13.00
C LYS A 239 -8.97 13.67 -14.03
N GLY A 240 -9.48 12.56 -14.55
CA GLY A 240 -8.77 11.77 -15.56
C GLY A 240 -7.86 10.69 -15.01
N VAL A 241 -7.27 9.93 -15.92
CA VAL A 241 -6.30 8.88 -15.60
C VAL A 241 -4.92 9.20 -16.14
N LEU A 242 -3.90 8.84 -15.38
CA LEU A 242 -2.51 8.78 -15.81
C LEU A 242 -2.22 7.35 -16.23
N VAL A 243 -1.75 7.15 -17.46
CA VAL A 243 -1.54 5.84 -18.05
C VAL A 243 -0.04 5.60 -18.22
N LYS A 244 0.47 4.55 -17.58
CA LYS A 244 1.84 4.08 -17.75
C LYS A 244 1.82 2.70 -18.39
N VAL A 245 2.69 2.53 -19.37
CA VAL A 245 2.82 1.30 -20.15
C VAL A 245 4.19 0.71 -19.86
N ILE A 246 4.21 -0.57 -19.56
CA ILE A 246 5.40 -1.32 -19.22
C ILE A 246 5.63 -2.32 -20.33
N THR A 247 6.81 -2.25 -20.94
CA THR A 247 7.23 -3.13 -22.03
C THR A 247 8.63 -3.65 -21.74
N LYS A 248 9.17 -4.47 -22.64
CA LYS A 248 10.55 -4.93 -22.57
C LYS A 248 11.59 -3.80 -22.55
N ASP A 249 11.28 -2.66 -23.15
CA ASP A 249 12.17 -1.49 -23.19
C ASP A 249 12.10 -0.62 -21.93
N GLY A 250 11.13 -0.92 -21.04
CA GLY A 250 10.95 -0.26 -19.76
C GLY A 250 9.56 0.36 -19.58
N VAL A 251 9.46 1.27 -18.59
CA VAL A 251 8.23 2.00 -18.26
C VAL A 251 8.18 3.33 -18.99
N ARG A 252 7.10 3.57 -19.73
CA ARG A 252 6.80 4.86 -20.39
C ARG A 252 5.43 5.39 -19.96
N GLU A 253 5.29 6.72 -19.91
CA GLU A 253 4.01 7.37 -19.71
C GLU A 253 3.38 7.66 -21.07
N GLU A 254 2.12 7.24 -21.26
CA GLU A 254 1.39 7.44 -22.50
C GLU A 254 0.41 8.61 -22.33
N PRO A 255 0.43 9.62 -23.23
CA PRO A 255 -0.55 10.69 -23.20
C PRO A 255 -1.98 10.14 -23.37
N TYR A 256 -2.80 10.36 -22.36
CA TYR A 256 -4.20 9.96 -22.36
C TYR A 256 -5.11 11.20 -22.38
N PRO A 257 -5.58 11.65 -23.55
CA PRO A 257 -6.48 12.79 -23.63
C PRO A 257 -7.87 12.39 -23.12
N ASP A 258 -8.35 13.09 -22.09
CA ASP A 258 -9.68 12.85 -21.49
C ASP A 258 -10.86 13.41 -22.31
N ASN A 259 -10.59 13.89 -23.52
CA ASN A 259 -11.53 14.66 -24.33
C ASN A 259 -12.44 13.77 -25.18
N PHE A 260 -13.43 13.18 -24.54
CA PHE A 260 -14.69 12.87 -25.21
C PHE A 260 -15.81 13.39 -24.31
N ASN A 261 -16.53 14.40 -24.78
CA ASN A 261 -17.84 14.72 -24.23
C ASN A 261 -18.61 13.40 -24.21
N VAL A 262 -19.03 12.95 -23.04
CA VAL A 262 -19.89 11.77 -22.92
C VAL A 262 -21.16 12.11 -23.68
N ILE A 263 -21.26 11.64 -24.93
CA ILE A 263 -22.47 11.81 -25.74
C ILE A 263 -23.48 10.86 -25.11
N THR A 264 -24.40 11.42 -24.34
CA THR A 264 -25.59 10.69 -23.90
C THR A 264 -26.33 10.23 -25.16
N PRO A 265 -26.63 8.93 -25.34
CA PRO A 265 -27.51 8.48 -26.41
C PRO A 265 -28.93 9.00 -26.23
#